data_AF-A0A0Q9DML3-F1
#
_entry.id   AF-A0A0Q9DML3-F1
#
_cell.length_a   1.000
_cell.length_b   1.000
_cell.length_c   1.000
_cell.angle_alpha   90.00
_cell.angle_beta   90.00
_cell.angle_gamma   90.00
#
_symmetry.space_group_name_H-M   'P 1'
#
loop_
_entity.id
_entity.type
_entity.pdbx_description
1 polymer ?
#
loop_
_entity_poly.entity_id
_entity_poly.type
_entity_poly.pdbx_seq_one_letter_code
_entity_poly.pdbx_strand_id
1 'polypeptide(L)'
;MPAVAVAQVVGTPAGVFPVFGLVMDRPDPTRPATIKPHHLQYASVLHHECYTAPASLAAKIGDYDAQLRDFRASEGLPEMDWSDLMLQRLANADALKGAAFPLRRGCNSTAAPSPCKFPPPKKREGIMRKLTIRWAAAAALALPLFAGPWGTTAYAGDAEERSEIVVLFVKNYSSGDYTKLDAWYTKALLDDARMPSGVYRANRMVRSIVSGFGGASPLPPCAKEPCPRVNDAFWVEHQKRAQAWLKQNPQSTLATMTLANAYSRQAWAHRGGGYANTVRDEDMKKFLELNQQALRTLFANAEYGRKDPNWWSELLTYAQYGQASRQDYAKLAQDAIAAFPKNHDIYFTISQSLLPQWGGSYKAIADLAAQAVENTKAEQAQTFYARIYWNVYYGLNHQGAAVFTRPDVDWPRIRAGFEDLVKRYPDNYNLNSYARLACVAAQDKKTTAEVLQRIGQDVVPEAWEGRNEYVRCKSWSQGNAS
;
A
#
# COMPACT_ATOMS: atom_id res chain seq x y z
N MET A 1 -8.02 -2.66 -6.55
CA MET A 1 -7.77 -3.14 -7.93
C MET A 1 -6.80 -2.18 -8.60
N PRO A 2 -5.78 -2.62 -9.34
CA PRO A 2 -4.92 -1.72 -10.10
C PRO A 2 -5.74 -0.98 -11.16
N ALA A 3 -5.52 0.32 -11.35
CA ALA A 3 -6.25 1.13 -12.34
C ALA A 3 -6.21 0.56 -13.77
N VAL A 4 -5.15 -0.16 -14.11
CA VAL A 4 -4.97 -0.85 -15.40
C VAL A 4 -5.93 -2.03 -15.58
N ALA A 5 -6.13 -2.84 -14.54
CA ALA A 5 -7.04 -3.98 -14.60
C ALA A 5 -8.49 -3.50 -14.73
N VAL A 6 -8.82 -2.40 -14.05
CA VAL A 6 -10.14 -1.77 -14.16
C VAL A 6 -10.33 -1.18 -15.55
N ALA A 7 -9.33 -0.46 -16.07
CA ALA A 7 -9.37 0.11 -17.43
C ALA A 7 -9.68 -0.95 -18.49
N GLN A 8 -9.12 -2.16 -18.33
CA GLN A 8 -9.40 -3.30 -19.20
C GLN A 8 -10.84 -3.82 -19.04
N VAL A 9 -11.33 -3.96 -17.80
CA VAL A 9 -12.69 -4.44 -17.52
C VAL A 9 -13.74 -3.46 -18.06
N VAL A 10 -13.54 -2.16 -17.87
CA VAL A 10 -14.49 -1.14 -18.31
C VAL A 10 -14.23 -0.64 -19.74
N GLY A 11 -13.20 -1.13 -20.42
CA GLY A 11 -12.90 -0.79 -21.82
C GLY A 11 -12.54 0.68 -22.08
N THR A 12 -11.75 1.33 -21.21
CA THR A 12 -11.39 2.75 -21.41
C THR A 12 -10.44 2.96 -22.61
N PRO A 13 -10.51 4.11 -23.31
CA PRO A 13 -9.55 4.46 -24.36
C PRO A 13 -8.13 4.63 -23.82
N ALA A 14 -7.15 4.55 -24.72
CA ALA A 14 -5.77 4.86 -24.40
C ALA A 14 -5.62 6.27 -23.79
N GLY A 15 -4.88 6.38 -22.69
CA GLY A 15 -4.70 7.64 -21.95
C GLY A 15 -5.82 7.98 -20.95
N VAL A 16 -6.87 7.15 -20.85
CA VAL A 16 -7.95 7.31 -19.86
C VAL A 16 -7.78 6.30 -18.75
N PHE A 17 -7.60 6.78 -17.52
CA PHE A 17 -7.42 5.95 -16.32
C PHE A 17 -8.63 6.07 -15.39
N PRO A 18 -9.16 4.95 -14.88
CA PRO A 18 -10.29 4.96 -13.96
C PRO A 18 -9.85 5.45 -12.57
N VAL A 19 -10.67 6.31 -11.98
CA VAL A 19 -10.51 6.79 -10.60
C VAL A 19 -11.77 6.41 -9.83
N PHE A 20 -11.58 5.91 -8.60
CA PHE A 20 -12.69 5.58 -7.71
C PHE A 20 -12.64 6.47 -6.49
N GLY A 21 -13.81 6.93 -6.05
CA GLY A 21 -13.98 7.67 -4.82
C GLY A 21 -15.41 7.55 -4.33
N LEU A 22 -15.58 7.60 -3.01
CA LEU A 22 -16.88 7.73 -2.37
C LEU A 22 -17.12 9.23 -2.13
N VAL A 23 -18.18 9.79 -2.71
CA VAL A 23 -18.63 11.14 -2.38
C VAL A 23 -19.69 10.99 -1.29
N MET A 24 -19.35 11.38 -0.07
CA MET A 24 -20.33 11.62 0.98
C MET A 24 -20.41 13.11 1.20
N ASP A 25 -21.54 13.70 0.89
CA ASP A 25 -21.80 15.10 1.20
C ASP A 25 -23.18 15.24 1.83
N ARG A 26 -23.33 16.19 2.77
CA ARG A 26 -24.61 16.60 3.34
C ARG A 26 -24.74 18.10 3.14
N PRO A 27 -25.75 18.57 2.38
CA PRO A 27 -25.94 20.00 2.18
C PRO A 27 -26.22 20.70 3.52
N ASP A 28 -25.66 21.90 3.69
CA ASP A 28 -25.96 22.78 4.81
C ASP A 28 -27.43 23.25 4.71
N PRO A 29 -28.30 22.87 5.65
CA PRO A 29 -29.73 23.21 5.59
C PRO A 29 -30.00 24.71 5.76
N THR A 30 -29.04 25.49 6.27
CA THR A 30 -29.17 26.94 6.47
C THR A 30 -28.70 27.76 5.27
N ARG A 31 -27.95 27.14 4.35
CA ARG A 31 -27.43 27.75 3.12
C ARG A 31 -27.53 26.74 1.98
N PRO A 32 -28.74 26.49 1.44
CA PRO A 32 -28.91 25.57 0.32
C PRO A 32 -28.04 26.04 -0.85
N ALA A 33 -27.02 25.26 -1.19
CA ALA A 33 -26.13 25.57 -2.29
C ALA A 33 -26.90 25.49 -3.62
N THR A 34 -26.89 26.56 -4.42
CA THR A 34 -27.38 26.50 -5.79
C THR A 34 -26.57 25.45 -6.55
N ILE A 35 -27.26 24.47 -7.14
CA ILE A 35 -26.59 23.42 -7.91
C ILE A 35 -26.02 24.08 -9.16
N LYS A 36 -24.69 24.12 -9.25
CA LYS A 36 -24.00 24.54 -10.47
C LYS A 36 -24.50 23.67 -11.63
N PRO A 37 -24.86 24.24 -12.78
CA PRO A 37 -25.20 23.45 -13.96
C PRO A 37 -24.02 22.54 -14.30
N HIS A 38 -24.23 21.23 -14.18
CA HIS A 38 -23.31 20.18 -14.61
C HIS A 38 -23.85 19.57 -15.91
N HIS A 39 -24.12 20.40 -16.93
CA HIS A 39 -24.77 19.94 -18.16
C HIS A 39 -23.79 19.47 -19.24
N LEU A 40 -22.81 18.66 -18.84
CA LEU A 40 -22.53 17.51 -19.67
C LEU A 40 -23.72 16.57 -19.44
N GLN A 41 -24.67 16.48 -20.39
CA GLN A 41 -25.88 15.66 -20.25
C GLN A 41 -25.51 14.31 -19.63
N TYR A 42 -26.30 13.75 -18.69
CA TYR A 42 -25.95 12.48 -18.04
C TYR A 42 -25.51 11.40 -19.05
N ALA A 43 -26.15 11.34 -20.23
CA ALA A 43 -25.80 10.47 -21.35
C ALA A 43 -24.38 10.68 -21.96
N SER A 44 -23.64 11.70 -21.54
CA SER A 44 -22.29 12.04 -21.98
C SER A 44 -21.19 11.60 -21.00
N VAL A 45 -21.54 11.36 -19.73
CA VAL A 45 -20.59 11.01 -18.66
C VAL A 45 -20.97 9.73 -17.92
N LEU A 46 -22.24 9.32 -17.97
CA LEU A 46 -22.73 8.06 -17.45
C LEU A 46 -22.55 6.98 -18.52
N HIS A 47 -21.84 5.93 -18.14
CA HIS A 47 -21.67 4.72 -18.92
C HIS A 47 -22.09 3.53 -18.05
N HIS A 48 -22.83 2.59 -18.64
CA HIS A 48 -23.24 1.37 -17.95
C HIS A 48 -22.25 0.26 -18.31
N GLU A 49 -21.64 -0.33 -17.29
CA GLU A 49 -20.67 -1.45 -17.36
C GLU A 49 -19.36 -1.12 -18.10
N CYS A 50 -19.43 -0.64 -19.34
CA CYS A 50 -18.30 -0.32 -20.20
C CYS A 50 -18.35 1.12 -20.71
N TYR A 51 -17.18 1.74 -20.84
CA TYR A 51 -17.01 3.02 -21.49
C TYR A 51 -17.50 2.94 -22.94
N THR A 52 -18.39 3.87 -23.29
CA THR A 52 -18.94 3.97 -24.65
C THR A 52 -18.62 5.35 -25.20
N ALA A 53 -17.70 5.42 -26.17
CA ALA A 53 -17.32 6.67 -26.79
C ALA A 53 -18.55 7.33 -27.46
N PRO A 54 -18.80 8.63 -27.26
CA PRO A 54 -19.91 9.31 -27.91
C PRO A 54 -19.70 9.43 -29.41
N ALA A 55 -20.74 9.24 -30.21
CA ALA A 55 -20.68 9.40 -31.68
C ALA A 55 -20.33 10.83 -32.13
N SER A 56 -20.69 11.85 -31.32
CA SER A 56 -20.25 13.22 -31.49
C SER A 56 -20.13 13.91 -30.14
N LEU A 57 -18.92 14.29 -29.75
CA LEU A 57 -18.67 15.02 -28.51
C LEU A 57 -19.24 16.44 -28.56
N ALA A 58 -19.14 17.11 -29.72
CA ALA A 58 -19.66 18.45 -29.93
C ALA A 58 -21.19 18.52 -29.78
N ALA A 59 -21.90 17.52 -30.30
CA ALA A 59 -23.36 17.43 -30.13
C ALA A 59 -23.77 17.14 -28.67
N LYS A 60 -22.93 16.44 -27.89
CA LYS A 60 -23.18 16.13 -26.47
C LYS A 60 -22.82 17.26 -25.51
N ILE A 61 -21.83 18.09 -25.85
CA ILE A 61 -21.53 19.33 -25.12
C ILE A 61 -22.65 20.35 -25.34
N GLY A 62 -23.28 20.36 -26.52
CA GLY A 62 -24.49 21.13 -26.78
C GLY A 62 -24.30 22.62 -26.53
N ASP A 63 -25.22 23.22 -25.80
CA ASP A 63 -25.28 24.63 -25.41
C ASP A 63 -24.67 24.90 -24.01
N TYR A 64 -23.89 23.96 -23.46
CA TYR A 64 -23.39 24.04 -22.08
C TYR A 64 -22.58 25.31 -21.79
N ASP A 65 -21.83 25.83 -22.77
CA ASP A 65 -21.12 27.10 -22.61
C ASP A 65 -22.08 28.27 -22.37
N ALA A 66 -23.25 28.28 -23.01
CA ALA A 66 -24.28 29.30 -22.77
C ALA A 66 -24.91 29.16 -21.37
N GLN A 67 -25.27 27.94 -20.98
CA GLN A 67 -25.87 27.67 -19.66
C GLN A 67 -24.92 28.01 -18.51
N LEU A 68 -23.62 27.74 -18.67
CA LEU A 68 -22.64 28.13 -17.67
C LEU A 68 -22.45 29.65 -17.62
N ARG A 69 -22.48 30.35 -18.75
CA ARG A 69 -22.44 31.83 -18.77
C ARG A 69 -23.64 32.42 -18.02
N ASP A 70 -24.84 31.94 -18.30
CA ASP A 70 -26.08 32.43 -17.66
C ASP A 70 -26.05 32.21 -16.13
N PHE A 71 -25.60 31.04 -15.67
CA PHE A 71 -25.41 30.76 -14.25
C PHE A 71 -24.32 31.65 -13.62
N ARG A 72 -23.21 31.86 -14.32
CA ARG A 72 -22.14 32.72 -13.79
C ARG A 72 -22.63 34.17 -13.68
N ALA A 73 -23.40 34.66 -14.64
CA ALA A 73 -24.03 35.96 -14.58
C ALA A 73 -25.02 36.05 -13.40
N SER A 74 -25.84 35.02 -13.15
CA SER A 74 -26.77 35.02 -12.00
C SER A 74 -26.06 35.03 -10.64
N GLU A 75 -24.84 34.48 -10.56
CA GLU A 75 -24.00 34.47 -9.36
C GLU A 75 -23.04 35.67 -9.26
N GLY A 76 -23.15 36.65 -10.16
CA GLY A 76 -22.26 37.83 -10.18
C GLY A 76 -20.80 37.51 -10.51
N LEU A 77 -20.54 36.38 -11.17
CA LEU A 77 -19.22 35.92 -11.58
C LEU A 77 -18.89 36.41 -13.01
N PRO A 78 -17.60 36.58 -13.37
CA PRO A 78 -17.22 36.93 -14.74
C PRO A 78 -17.75 35.90 -15.75
N GLU A 79 -18.42 36.39 -16.78
CA GLU A 79 -18.92 35.58 -17.90
C GLU A 79 -17.75 34.91 -18.62
N MET A 80 -17.77 33.57 -18.61
CA MET A 80 -16.73 32.76 -19.23
C MET A 80 -17.27 31.38 -19.57
N ASP A 81 -16.94 30.94 -20.78
CA ASP A 81 -17.31 29.63 -21.30
C ASP A 81 -16.60 28.53 -20.52
N TRP A 82 -17.26 27.39 -20.36
CA TRP A 82 -16.64 26.22 -19.76
C TRP A 82 -15.46 25.75 -20.61
N SER A 83 -15.63 25.72 -21.92
CA SER A 83 -14.61 25.33 -22.89
C SER A 83 -13.36 26.20 -22.77
N ASP A 84 -13.53 27.52 -22.69
CA ASP A 84 -12.41 28.45 -22.50
C ASP A 84 -11.73 28.28 -21.14
N LEU A 85 -12.51 28.10 -20.08
CA LEU A 85 -11.98 27.86 -18.73
C LEU A 85 -11.18 26.56 -18.66
N MET A 86 -11.62 25.52 -19.35
CA MET A 86 -10.89 24.25 -19.45
C MET A 86 -9.65 24.37 -20.33
N LEU A 87 -9.73 25.06 -21.47
CA LEU A 87 -8.57 25.32 -22.33
C LEU A 87 -7.50 26.15 -21.61
N GLN A 88 -7.88 27.12 -20.79
CA GLN A 88 -6.94 27.88 -19.95
C GLN A 88 -6.27 26.99 -18.90
N ARG A 89 -7.03 26.09 -18.26
CA ARG A 89 -6.48 25.15 -17.26
C ARG A 89 -5.56 24.10 -17.87
N LEU A 90 -5.79 23.74 -19.12
CA LEU A 90 -5.00 22.78 -19.88
C LEU A 90 -3.98 23.46 -20.80
N ALA A 91 -3.76 24.76 -20.67
CA ALA A 91 -2.92 25.51 -21.60
C ALA A 91 -1.43 25.12 -21.52
N ASN A 92 -0.95 24.81 -20.32
CA ASN A 92 0.40 24.35 -20.05
C ASN A 92 0.49 23.70 -18.66
N ALA A 93 1.64 23.11 -18.35
CA ALA A 93 1.87 22.46 -17.07
C ALA A 93 1.69 23.40 -15.86
N ASP A 94 2.01 24.69 -15.98
CA ASP A 94 1.89 25.66 -14.88
C ASP A 94 0.45 26.10 -14.60
N ALA A 95 -0.44 25.95 -15.58
CA ALA A 95 -1.87 26.19 -15.44
C ALA A 95 -2.60 25.09 -14.63
N LEU A 96 -2.00 23.91 -14.50
CA LEU A 96 -2.53 22.78 -13.73
C LEU A 96 -2.33 22.98 -12.22
N LYS A 97 -3.32 23.62 -11.57
CA LYS A 97 -3.32 23.92 -10.12
C LYS A 97 -4.29 23.02 -9.34
N GLY A 98 -4.09 22.89 -8.03
CA GLY A 98 -5.01 22.19 -7.12
C GLY A 98 -5.09 20.68 -7.39
N ALA A 99 -6.29 20.14 -7.57
CA ALA A 99 -6.53 18.70 -7.79
C ALA A 99 -5.87 18.15 -9.07
N ALA A 100 -5.44 19.01 -10.00
CA ALA A 100 -4.69 18.64 -11.21
C ALA A 100 -3.17 18.52 -10.98
N PHE A 101 -2.67 18.72 -9.75
CA PHE A 101 -1.24 18.61 -9.41
C PHE A 101 -0.59 17.26 -9.79
N PRO A 102 -1.26 16.10 -9.67
CA PRO A 102 -0.69 14.82 -10.11
C PRO A 102 -0.42 14.79 -11.63
N LEU A 103 -1.29 15.42 -12.44
CA LEU A 103 -1.11 15.53 -13.89
C LEU A 103 0.08 16.44 -14.25
N ARG A 104 0.29 17.52 -13.47
CA ARG A 104 1.46 18.41 -13.63
C ARG A 104 2.78 17.67 -13.41
N ARG A 105 2.88 16.82 -12.36
CA ARG A 105 4.06 15.97 -12.13
C ARG A 105 4.30 15.01 -13.29
N GLY A 106 3.25 14.42 -13.86
CA GLY A 106 3.34 13.55 -15.03
C GLY A 106 3.85 14.26 -16.28
N CYS A 107 3.37 15.48 -16.57
CA CYS A 107 3.79 16.25 -17.74
C CYS A 107 5.24 16.79 -17.64
N ASN A 108 5.74 17.03 -16.43
CA ASN A 108 7.10 17.52 -16.19
C ASN A 108 8.13 16.39 -15.94
N SER A 109 7.71 15.12 -16.02
CA SER A 109 8.58 13.97 -15.84
C SER A 109 9.35 13.66 -17.12
N THR A 110 10.68 13.51 -17.02
CA THR A 110 11.56 13.06 -18.10
C THR A 110 11.40 11.57 -18.44
N ALA A 111 10.58 10.84 -17.69
CA ALA A 111 10.33 9.40 -17.87
C ALA A 111 9.05 9.09 -18.67
N ALA A 112 8.30 10.09 -19.14
CA ALA A 112 7.13 9.87 -19.99
C ALA A 112 7.57 9.62 -21.45
N PRO A 113 7.01 8.62 -22.16
CA PRO A 113 7.38 8.30 -23.54
C PRO A 113 7.02 9.42 -24.57
N SER A 114 6.38 10.51 -24.13
CA SER A 114 6.30 11.80 -24.83
C SER A 114 5.86 12.90 -23.85
N PRO A 115 6.40 14.13 -23.91
CA PRO A 115 5.89 15.26 -23.13
C PRO A 115 4.45 15.60 -23.54
N CYS A 116 3.64 16.09 -22.59
CA CYS A 116 2.30 16.61 -22.86
C CYS A 116 2.37 17.68 -23.96
N LYS A 117 1.85 17.39 -25.16
CA LYS A 117 1.81 18.35 -26.27
C LYS A 117 0.66 19.32 -26.03
N PHE A 118 0.98 20.50 -25.53
CA PHE A 118 0.02 21.59 -25.38
C PHE A 118 -0.10 22.39 -26.69
N PRO A 119 -1.31 22.84 -27.08
CA PRO A 119 -1.49 23.68 -28.25
C PRO A 119 -0.81 25.05 -28.05
N PRO A 120 -0.15 25.63 -29.07
CA PRO A 120 0.53 26.92 -28.94
C PRO A 120 -0.45 28.09 -28.77
N PRO A 121 -0.03 29.23 -28.15
CA PRO A 121 -0.93 30.25 -27.60
C PRO A 121 -1.67 31.13 -28.62
N LYS A 122 -1.59 30.84 -29.93
CA LYS A 122 -2.25 31.63 -30.98
C LYS A 122 -2.90 30.72 -32.02
N LYS A 123 -4.21 30.50 -31.88
CA LYS A 123 -5.23 30.36 -32.94
C LYS A 123 -6.59 30.05 -32.29
N ARG A 124 -7.17 31.04 -31.59
CA ARG A 124 -8.62 31.14 -31.48
C ARG A 124 -9.13 31.43 -32.90
N GLU A 125 -10.14 30.69 -33.37
CA GLU A 125 -10.85 30.76 -34.69
C GLU A 125 -10.60 29.68 -35.76
N GLY A 126 -9.63 28.76 -35.63
CA GLY A 126 -9.35 27.80 -36.73
C GLY A 126 -9.81 26.34 -36.55
N ILE A 127 -10.13 25.90 -35.33
CA ILE A 127 -10.04 24.47 -34.97
C ILE A 127 -11.37 23.70 -35.12
N MET A 128 -12.50 24.37 -35.32
CA MET A 128 -13.80 23.69 -35.50
C MET A 128 -14.04 23.13 -36.93
N ARG A 129 -13.14 23.37 -37.90
CA ARG A 129 -13.39 23.01 -39.32
C ARG A 129 -12.48 21.95 -39.94
N LYS A 130 -11.54 21.35 -39.20
CA LYS A 130 -10.56 20.38 -39.76
C LYS A 130 -10.33 19.12 -38.92
N LEU A 131 -11.33 18.66 -38.17
CA LEU A 131 -11.21 17.45 -37.34
C LEU A 131 -12.06 16.26 -37.84
N THR A 132 -12.11 16.03 -39.16
CA THR A 132 -12.88 14.90 -39.73
C THR A 132 -12.07 13.82 -40.45
N ILE A 133 -10.77 13.97 -40.72
CA ILE A 133 -10.08 12.96 -41.56
C ILE A 133 -8.63 12.78 -41.11
N ARG A 134 -8.24 11.50 -40.90
CA ARG A 134 -6.92 10.92 -40.53
C ARG A 134 -6.60 10.90 -39.04
N TRP A 135 -6.76 9.74 -38.42
CA TRP A 135 -5.64 8.92 -37.91
C TRP A 135 -6.14 7.47 -37.76
N ALA A 136 -6.12 6.74 -38.87
CA ALA A 136 -6.02 5.29 -38.90
C ALA A 136 -4.68 4.94 -39.57
N ALA A 137 -4.00 3.94 -39.02
CA ALA A 137 -2.81 3.24 -39.52
C ALA A 137 -1.45 3.97 -39.48
N ALA A 138 -0.60 3.54 -38.55
CA ALA A 138 0.80 3.12 -38.72
C ALA A 138 1.29 2.56 -37.37
N ALA A 139 1.27 1.23 -37.16
CA ALA A 139 2.37 0.28 -37.39
C ALA A 139 3.59 0.60 -36.49
N ALA A 140 3.82 -0.14 -35.39
CA ALA A 140 4.42 -1.48 -35.27
C ALA A 140 5.97 -1.48 -35.29
N LEU A 141 6.54 -2.23 -34.33
CA LEU A 141 7.92 -2.77 -34.25
C LEU A 141 9.07 -1.80 -33.91
N ALA A 142 9.57 -1.89 -32.67
CA ALA A 142 10.98 -2.12 -32.33
C ALA A 142 11.22 -2.03 -30.80
N LEU A 143 11.51 -3.18 -30.17
CA LEU A 143 12.56 -3.30 -29.15
C LEU A 143 13.84 -3.73 -29.91
N PRO A 144 15.10 -3.57 -29.42
CA PRO A 144 15.54 -3.34 -28.03
C PRO A 144 16.75 -2.35 -27.88
N LEU A 145 17.32 -2.28 -26.66
CA LEU A 145 18.66 -1.80 -26.30
C LEU A 145 18.92 -0.28 -26.27
N PHE A 146 18.83 0.31 -25.08
CA PHE A 146 19.87 1.23 -24.57
C PHE A 146 19.93 1.12 -23.05
N ALA A 147 20.82 0.24 -22.56
CA ALA A 147 21.49 0.44 -21.30
C ALA A 147 22.63 1.44 -21.56
N GLY A 148 22.49 2.66 -21.05
CA GLY A 148 23.54 3.66 -20.98
C GLY A 148 23.62 4.17 -19.55
N PRO A 149 24.81 4.22 -18.93
CA PRO A 149 24.96 4.73 -17.58
C PRO A 149 24.71 6.25 -17.62
N TRP A 150 24.37 6.87 -16.50
CA TRP A 150 24.12 8.33 -16.38
C TRP A 150 22.75 8.81 -16.88
N GLY A 151 21.68 8.12 -16.46
CA GLY A 151 20.40 8.77 -16.18
C GLY A 151 20.23 8.78 -14.66
N THR A 152 20.12 9.96 -14.05
CA THR A 152 19.65 10.06 -12.65
C THR A 152 18.27 9.43 -12.59
N THR A 153 18.20 8.15 -12.20
CA THR A 153 16.95 7.54 -11.74
C THR A 153 16.47 8.42 -10.60
N ALA A 154 15.35 9.12 -10.81
CA ALA A 154 14.59 9.64 -9.69
C ALA A 154 14.42 8.46 -8.72
N TYR A 155 15.00 8.58 -7.53
CA TYR A 155 15.07 7.47 -6.58
C TYR A 155 13.63 7.11 -6.24
N ALA A 156 13.12 6.00 -6.77
CA ALA A 156 11.81 5.50 -6.39
C ALA A 156 11.87 5.25 -4.88
N GLY A 157 11.12 6.02 -4.11
CA GLY A 157 11.07 5.88 -2.66
C GLY A 157 10.46 4.53 -2.28
N ASP A 158 10.63 4.13 -1.03
CA ASP A 158 10.17 2.82 -0.56
C ASP A 158 8.70 2.53 -0.88
N ALA A 159 7.83 3.54 -0.75
CA ALA A 159 6.40 3.43 -1.06
C ALA A 159 6.11 3.09 -2.54
N GLU A 160 6.92 3.61 -3.46
CA GLU A 160 6.78 3.37 -4.90
C GLU A 160 7.23 1.94 -5.24
N GLU A 161 8.43 1.56 -4.80
CA GLU A 161 8.95 0.20 -5.02
C GLU A 161 8.06 -0.87 -4.36
N ARG A 162 7.47 -0.58 -3.18
CA ARG A 162 6.46 -1.44 -2.55
C ARG A 162 5.26 -1.71 -3.45
N SER A 163 4.85 -0.73 -4.24
CA SER A 163 3.70 -0.82 -5.14
C SER A 163 4.07 -1.62 -6.39
N GLU A 164 5.26 -1.39 -6.94
CA GLU A 164 5.80 -2.16 -8.06
C GLU A 164 5.95 -3.64 -7.74
N ILE A 165 6.50 -3.97 -6.55
CA ILE A 165 6.65 -5.36 -6.12
C ILE A 165 5.31 -6.07 -6.08
N VAL A 166 4.27 -5.41 -5.54
CA VAL A 166 2.92 -5.97 -5.49
C VAL A 166 2.38 -6.19 -6.90
N VAL A 167 2.50 -5.21 -7.80
CA VAL A 167 2.01 -5.32 -9.18
C VAL A 167 2.70 -6.47 -9.91
N LEU A 168 4.02 -6.57 -9.80
CA LEU A 168 4.79 -7.65 -10.44
C LEU A 168 4.46 -9.01 -9.84
N PHE A 169 4.31 -9.10 -8.51
CA PHE A 169 3.90 -10.35 -7.86
C PHE A 169 2.52 -10.79 -8.36
N VAL A 170 1.52 -9.90 -8.32
CA VAL A 170 0.15 -10.18 -8.76
C VAL A 170 0.13 -10.62 -10.23
N LYS A 171 0.86 -9.92 -11.10
CA LYS A 171 0.95 -10.24 -12.52
C LYS A 171 1.47 -11.65 -12.74
N ASN A 172 2.66 -11.98 -12.21
CA ASN A 172 3.27 -13.30 -12.44
C ASN A 172 2.50 -14.41 -11.74
N TYR A 173 1.98 -14.16 -10.54
CA TYR A 173 1.13 -15.12 -9.84
C TYR A 173 -0.10 -15.40 -10.69
N SER A 174 -0.91 -14.40 -11.04
CA SER A 174 -2.14 -14.58 -11.83
C SER A 174 -1.92 -15.15 -13.24
N SER A 175 -0.76 -14.93 -13.87
CA SER A 175 -0.44 -15.57 -15.15
C SER A 175 0.08 -17.01 -15.02
N GLY A 176 0.33 -17.50 -13.80
CA GLY A 176 0.93 -18.81 -13.56
C GLY A 176 2.42 -18.88 -13.90
N ASP A 177 3.09 -17.73 -13.98
CA ASP A 177 4.52 -17.63 -14.29
C ASP A 177 5.36 -17.81 -13.01
N TYR A 178 5.27 -19.02 -12.47
CA TYR A 178 5.82 -19.37 -11.17
C TYR A 178 7.36 -19.45 -11.19
N THR A 179 7.95 -19.86 -12.32
CA THR A 179 9.41 -19.86 -12.50
C THR A 179 10.00 -18.46 -12.34
N LYS A 180 9.34 -17.42 -12.88
CA LYS A 180 9.79 -16.04 -12.67
C LYS A 180 9.66 -15.58 -11.22
N LEU A 181 8.58 -15.97 -10.53
CA LEU A 181 8.42 -15.65 -9.11
C LEU A 181 9.52 -16.30 -8.26
N ASP A 182 9.80 -17.58 -8.48
CA ASP A 182 10.87 -18.29 -7.76
C ASP A 182 12.23 -17.66 -8.05
N ALA A 183 12.57 -17.43 -9.31
CA ALA A 183 13.86 -16.84 -9.67
C ALA A 183 14.04 -15.43 -9.06
N TRP A 184 12.98 -14.61 -9.08
CA TRP A 184 13.01 -13.27 -8.49
C TRP A 184 13.18 -13.32 -6.97
N TYR A 185 12.47 -14.23 -6.31
CA TYR A 185 12.53 -14.41 -4.86
C TYR A 185 13.87 -14.96 -4.40
N THR A 186 14.37 -16.01 -5.05
CA THR A 186 15.69 -16.59 -4.79
C THR A 186 16.79 -15.55 -4.98
N LYS A 187 16.71 -14.74 -6.03
CA LYS A 187 17.66 -13.62 -6.22
C LYS A 187 17.59 -12.62 -5.07
N ALA A 188 16.38 -12.22 -4.65
CA ALA A 188 16.22 -11.28 -3.54
C ALA A 188 16.77 -11.81 -2.20
N LEU A 189 16.69 -13.13 -1.96
CA LEU A 189 17.30 -13.79 -0.80
C LEU A 189 18.84 -13.82 -0.90
N LEU A 190 19.39 -14.25 -2.04
CA LEU A 190 20.83 -14.39 -2.24
C LEU A 190 21.57 -13.06 -2.20
N ASP A 191 20.99 -12.03 -2.80
CA ASP A 191 21.59 -10.68 -2.84
C ASP A 191 21.43 -9.93 -1.50
N ASP A 192 20.74 -10.52 -0.52
CA ASP A 192 20.32 -9.85 0.71
C ASP A 192 19.67 -8.48 0.42
N ALA A 193 18.80 -8.45 -0.59
CA ALA A 193 18.46 -7.19 -1.24
C ALA A 193 17.56 -6.32 -0.34
N ARG A 194 17.91 -5.04 -0.19
CA ARG A 194 17.17 -4.06 0.63
C ARG A 194 16.30 -3.15 -0.23
N MET A 195 15.15 -2.79 0.32
CA MET A 195 14.36 -1.65 -0.11
C MET A 195 15.02 -0.33 0.35
N PRO A 196 14.66 0.84 -0.20
CA PRO A 196 15.15 2.15 0.25
C PRO A 196 15.00 2.39 1.76
N SER A 197 13.94 1.89 2.39
CA SER A 197 13.76 2.00 3.85
C SER A 197 14.64 1.04 4.67
N GLY A 198 15.36 0.13 4.02
CA GLY A 198 16.21 -0.87 4.66
C GLY A 198 15.47 -2.15 5.10
N VAL A 199 14.23 -2.36 4.68
CA VAL A 199 13.54 -3.66 4.84
C VAL A 199 13.95 -4.66 3.75
N TYR A 200 13.82 -5.96 4.02
CA TYR A 200 14.19 -7.00 3.05
C TYR A 200 13.21 -7.03 1.86
N ARG A 201 13.75 -6.96 0.63
CA ARG A 201 12.94 -7.08 -0.59
C ARG A 201 12.25 -8.43 -0.69
N ALA A 202 12.94 -9.50 -0.28
CA ALA A 202 12.35 -10.85 -0.22
C ALA A 202 11.12 -10.89 0.71
N ASN A 203 11.19 -10.28 1.90
CA ASN A 203 10.02 -10.20 2.78
C ASN A 203 8.87 -9.44 2.12
N ARG A 204 9.17 -8.34 1.41
CA ARG A 204 8.13 -7.57 0.70
C ARG A 204 7.41 -8.39 -0.36
N MET A 205 8.10 -9.31 -1.03
CA MET A 205 7.47 -10.26 -1.95
C MET A 205 6.52 -11.23 -1.22
N VAL A 206 6.94 -11.80 -0.08
CA VAL A 206 6.09 -12.67 0.75
C VAL A 206 4.85 -11.92 1.25
N ARG A 207 4.99 -10.68 1.70
CA ARG A 207 3.86 -9.81 2.08
C ARG A 207 2.90 -9.52 0.92
N SER A 208 3.35 -9.68 -0.33
CA SER A 208 2.52 -9.46 -1.52
C SER A 208 1.65 -10.65 -1.90
N ILE A 209 1.86 -11.83 -1.31
CA ILE A 209 1.04 -13.05 -1.52
C ILE A 209 -0.45 -12.75 -1.40
N VAL A 210 -0.84 -12.07 -0.32
CA VAL A 210 -2.23 -11.72 -0.01
C VAL A 210 -2.84 -10.82 -1.09
N SER A 211 -2.05 -9.87 -1.61
CA SER A 211 -2.47 -9.02 -2.72
C SER A 211 -2.61 -9.82 -4.01
N GLY A 212 -1.75 -10.83 -4.20
CA GLY A 212 -1.84 -11.83 -5.27
C GLY A 212 -3.17 -12.58 -5.31
N PHE A 213 -3.86 -12.70 -4.18
CA PHE A 213 -5.19 -13.32 -4.12
C PHE A 213 -6.31 -12.40 -4.64
N GLY A 214 -6.09 -11.09 -4.77
CA GLY A 214 -7.03 -10.19 -5.46
C GLY A 214 -8.17 -9.61 -4.62
N GLY A 215 -8.16 -9.73 -3.28
CA GLY A 215 -9.23 -9.18 -2.43
C GLY A 215 -8.85 -9.01 -0.96
N ALA A 216 -9.32 -7.92 -0.35
CA ALA A 216 -8.75 -7.25 0.81
C ALA A 216 -9.07 -7.88 2.18
N SER A 217 -8.06 -7.86 3.04
CA SER A 217 -8.23 -7.70 4.49
C SER A 217 -8.54 -6.21 4.78
N PRO A 218 -9.35 -5.88 5.80
CA PRO A 218 -10.01 -6.78 6.72
C PRO A 218 -11.30 -7.37 6.15
N LEU A 219 -11.51 -8.65 6.45
CA LEU A 219 -12.81 -9.29 6.27
C LEU A 219 -13.80 -8.61 7.24
N PRO A 220 -14.99 -8.18 6.79
CA PRO A 220 -15.95 -7.52 7.66
C PRO A 220 -16.30 -8.42 8.87
N PRO A 221 -16.54 -7.84 10.07
CA PRO A 221 -16.87 -8.61 11.27
C PRO A 221 -18.17 -9.40 11.09
N CYS A 222 -18.11 -10.73 11.26
CA CYS A 222 -19.27 -11.61 11.33
C CYS A 222 -19.95 -11.42 12.70
N ALA A 223 -20.80 -10.41 12.85
CA ALA A 223 -21.47 -10.15 14.13
C ALA A 223 -22.86 -10.79 14.26
N LYS A 224 -23.51 -11.23 13.16
CA LYS A 224 -24.83 -11.90 13.17
C LYS A 224 -24.93 -12.96 12.07
N GLU A 225 -25.39 -14.15 12.45
CA GLU A 225 -25.53 -15.33 11.58
C GLU A 225 -26.68 -15.25 10.55
N PRO A 226 -26.61 -16.06 9.47
CA PRO A 226 -25.43 -16.81 9.01
C PRO A 226 -24.48 -15.84 8.29
N CYS A 227 -23.16 -15.90 8.54
CA CYS A 227 -22.22 -14.94 7.95
C CYS A 227 -22.28 -15.04 6.41
N PRO A 228 -22.81 -14.02 5.70
CA PRO A 228 -22.90 -14.11 4.26
C PRO A 228 -21.48 -14.01 3.71
N ARG A 229 -21.00 -15.11 3.14
CA ARG A 229 -19.86 -15.24 2.21
C ARG A 229 -18.50 -15.54 2.83
N VAL A 230 -18.34 -16.72 3.41
CA VAL A 230 -17.08 -17.45 3.21
C VAL A 230 -17.10 -17.99 1.77
N ASN A 231 -16.33 -17.39 0.87
CA ASN A 231 -16.14 -17.96 -0.47
C ASN A 231 -15.07 -19.05 -0.41
N ASP A 232 -15.44 -20.23 0.08
CA ASP A 232 -14.50 -21.37 0.16
C ASP A 232 -13.92 -21.72 -1.21
N ALA A 233 -14.72 -21.63 -2.27
CA ALA A 233 -14.25 -21.90 -3.63
C ALA A 233 -13.10 -20.97 -4.03
N PHE A 234 -13.15 -19.69 -3.64
CA PHE A 234 -12.07 -18.74 -3.89
C PHE A 234 -10.76 -19.15 -3.20
N TRP A 235 -10.81 -19.54 -1.92
CA TRP A 235 -9.60 -19.95 -1.20
C TRP A 235 -9.06 -21.30 -1.68
N VAL A 236 -9.95 -22.25 -1.98
CA VAL A 236 -9.59 -23.55 -2.55
C VAL A 236 -8.92 -23.40 -3.91
N GLU A 237 -9.34 -22.44 -4.73
CA GLU A 237 -8.68 -22.16 -6.01
C GLU A 237 -7.24 -21.65 -5.81
N HIS A 238 -7.01 -20.76 -4.84
CA HIS A 238 -5.66 -20.30 -4.50
C HIS A 238 -4.77 -21.43 -3.93
N GLN A 239 -5.35 -22.35 -3.15
CA GLN A 239 -4.66 -23.56 -2.69
C GLN A 239 -4.26 -24.44 -3.88
N LYS A 240 -5.18 -24.70 -4.82
CA LYS A 240 -4.88 -25.47 -6.04
C LYS A 240 -3.78 -24.84 -6.88
N ARG A 241 -3.80 -23.51 -7.04
CA ARG A 241 -2.73 -22.78 -7.75
C ARG A 241 -1.38 -22.93 -7.08
N ALA A 242 -1.31 -22.74 -5.76
CA ALA A 242 -0.07 -22.90 -5.01
C ALA A 242 0.43 -24.37 -5.02
N GLN A 243 -0.48 -25.35 -4.99
CA GLN A 243 -0.14 -26.76 -5.18
C GLN A 243 0.39 -27.03 -6.60
N ALA A 244 -0.20 -26.42 -7.64
CA ALA A 244 0.30 -26.54 -9.01
C ALA A 244 1.70 -25.94 -9.15
N TRP A 245 1.98 -24.82 -8.48
CA TRP A 245 3.33 -24.27 -8.37
C TRP A 245 4.29 -25.27 -7.70
N LEU A 246 3.93 -25.84 -6.54
CA LEU A 246 4.77 -26.84 -5.86
C LEU A 246 5.00 -28.11 -6.69
N LYS A 247 4.06 -28.49 -7.56
CA LYS A 247 4.28 -29.59 -8.51
C LYS A 247 5.35 -29.26 -9.56
N GLN A 248 5.47 -28.00 -9.96
CA GLN A 248 6.52 -27.54 -10.88
C GLN A 248 7.87 -27.41 -10.17
N ASN A 249 7.87 -26.95 -8.91
CA ASN A 249 9.06 -26.80 -8.10
C ASN A 249 8.80 -27.20 -6.64
N PRO A 250 9.03 -28.48 -6.27
CA PRO A 250 8.80 -28.97 -4.90
C PRO A 250 9.69 -28.31 -3.83
N GLN A 251 10.77 -27.65 -4.24
CA GLN A 251 11.73 -27.00 -3.35
C GLN A 251 11.40 -25.51 -3.11
N SER A 252 10.39 -24.96 -3.79
CA SER A 252 10.04 -23.54 -3.65
C SER A 252 9.49 -23.22 -2.25
N THR A 253 10.28 -22.45 -1.48
CA THR A 253 9.84 -21.92 -0.19
C THR A 253 8.72 -20.88 -0.39
N LEU A 254 8.77 -20.07 -1.46
CA LEU A 254 7.74 -19.08 -1.78
C LEU A 254 6.40 -19.73 -2.13
N ALA A 255 6.39 -20.81 -2.91
CA ALA A 255 5.18 -21.58 -3.21
C ALA A 255 4.61 -22.23 -1.94
N THR A 256 5.48 -22.78 -1.09
CA THR A 256 5.09 -23.37 0.20
C THR A 256 4.43 -22.32 1.11
N MET A 257 5.05 -21.14 1.27
CA MET A 257 4.49 -20.03 2.03
C MET A 257 3.18 -19.53 1.41
N THR A 258 3.08 -19.50 0.08
CA THR A 258 1.84 -19.13 -0.63
C THR A 258 0.70 -20.09 -0.30
N LEU A 259 0.96 -21.40 -0.29
CA LEU A 259 -0.03 -22.41 0.07
C LEU A 259 -0.44 -22.29 1.55
N ALA A 260 0.53 -22.13 2.46
CA ALA A 260 0.26 -21.92 3.89
C ALA A 260 -0.59 -20.65 4.13
N ASN A 261 -0.27 -19.56 3.43
CA ASN A 261 -1.03 -18.31 3.49
C ASN A 261 -2.47 -18.50 2.98
N ALA A 262 -2.67 -19.26 1.90
CA ALA A 262 -4.01 -19.54 1.40
C ALA A 262 -4.89 -20.28 2.43
N TYR A 263 -4.33 -21.25 3.16
CA TYR A 263 -5.02 -21.91 4.27
C TYR A 263 -5.32 -20.94 5.41
N SER A 264 -4.34 -20.15 5.85
CA SER A 264 -4.55 -19.21 6.96
C SER A 264 -5.54 -18.09 6.61
N ARG A 265 -5.55 -17.61 5.36
CA ARG A 265 -6.53 -16.62 4.90
C ARG A 265 -7.94 -17.19 4.84
N GLN A 266 -8.10 -18.44 4.43
CA GLN A 266 -9.38 -19.16 4.58
C GLN A 266 -9.78 -19.27 6.06
N ALA A 267 -8.83 -19.58 6.95
CA ALA A 267 -9.08 -19.67 8.38
C ALA A 267 -9.67 -18.36 8.93
N TRP A 268 -9.02 -17.23 8.61
CA TRP A 268 -9.48 -15.90 8.98
C TRP A 268 -10.83 -15.53 8.34
N ALA A 269 -11.12 -16.01 7.13
CA ALA A 269 -12.41 -15.83 6.47
C ALA A 269 -13.55 -16.52 7.24
N HIS A 270 -13.33 -17.71 7.80
CA HIS A 270 -14.30 -18.36 8.68
C HIS A 270 -14.41 -17.65 10.04
N ARG A 271 -13.28 -17.36 10.69
CA ARG A 271 -13.28 -16.75 12.04
C ARG A 271 -13.88 -15.34 12.06
N GLY A 272 -13.64 -14.57 11.01
CA GLY A 272 -13.94 -13.14 10.96
C GLY A 272 -13.04 -12.30 11.88
N GLY A 273 -13.29 -10.98 11.87
CA GLY A 273 -12.53 -9.99 12.64
C GLY A 273 -13.00 -9.75 14.08
N GLY A 274 -14.00 -10.52 14.57
CA GLY A 274 -14.56 -10.34 15.92
C GLY A 274 -13.63 -10.76 17.06
N TYR A 275 -13.97 -10.33 18.28
CA TYR A 275 -13.30 -10.79 19.50
C TYR A 275 -13.51 -12.31 19.68
N ALA A 276 -12.56 -12.98 20.33
CA ALA A 276 -12.60 -14.44 20.45
C ALA A 276 -13.88 -14.97 21.11
N ASN A 277 -14.43 -14.24 22.09
CA ASN A 277 -15.70 -14.57 22.76
C ASN A 277 -16.95 -14.30 21.92
N THR A 278 -16.82 -13.71 20.73
CA THR A 278 -17.93 -13.51 19.78
C THR A 278 -17.85 -14.43 18.58
N VAL A 279 -16.84 -15.31 18.51
CA VAL A 279 -16.67 -16.28 17.42
C VAL A 279 -17.41 -17.56 17.78
N ARG A 280 -18.09 -18.14 16.79
CA ARG A 280 -18.80 -19.41 16.94
C ARG A 280 -17.82 -20.58 17.08
N ASP A 281 -18.18 -21.58 17.87
CA ASP A 281 -17.31 -22.74 18.10
C ASP A 281 -16.92 -23.46 16.80
N GLU A 282 -17.84 -23.56 15.84
CA GLU A 282 -17.55 -24.17 14.53
C GLU A 282 -16.57 -23.36 13.68
N ASP A 283 -16.69 -22.02 13.67
CA ASP A 283 -15.77 -21.14 12.96
C ASP A 283 -14.39 -21.13 13.62
N MET A 284 -14.35 -21.20 14.96
CA MET A 284 -13.11 -21.33 15.72
C MET A 284 -12.43 -22.67 15.44
N LYS A 285 -13.18 -23.78 15.44
CA LYS A 285 -12.65 -25.10 15.07
C LYS A 285 -12.04 -25.07 13.67
N LYS A 286 -12.76 -24.51 12.70
CA LYS A 286 -12.27 -24.39 11.32
C LYS A 286 -11.03 -23.51 11.22
N PHE A 287 -10.98 -22.42 11.98
CA PHE A 287 -9.80 -21.55 12.07
C PHE A 287 -8.57 -22.32 12.55
N LEU A 288 -8.70 -23.14 13.59
CA LEU A 288 -7.61 -23.95 14.12
C LEU A 288 -7.17 -25.02 13.13
N GLU A 289 -8.10 -25.78 12.55
CA GLU A 289 -7.81 -26.83 11.58
C GLU A 289 -7.00 -26.32 10.38
N LEU A 290 -7.41 -25.17 9.82
CA LEU A 290 -6.75 -24.58 8.66
C LEU A 290 -5.37 -23.99 9.01
N ASN A 291 -5.19 -23.36 10.17
CA ASN A 291 -3.87 -22.89 10.59
C ASN A 291 -2.92 -24.06 10.94
N GLN A 292 -3.43 -25.16 11.49
CA GLN A 292 -2.65 -26.38 11.64
C GLN A 292 -2.26 -26.99 10.28
N GLN A 293 -3.12 -26.89 9.27
CA GLN A 293 -2.77 -27.30 7.90
C GLN A 293 -1.69 -26.39 7.29
N ALA A 294 -1.75 -25.07 7.54
CA ALA A 294 -0.69 -24.14 7.16
C ALA A 294 0.65 -24.52 7.79
N LEU A 295 0.67 -24.84 9.10
CA LEU A 295 1.85 -25.34 9.80
C LEU A 295 2.40 -26.63 9.20
N ARG A 296 1.55 -27.64 8.97
CA ARG A 296 1.97 -28.91 8.35
C ARG A 296 2.59 -28.67 6.97
N THR A 297 2.04 -27.74 6.20
CA THR A 297 2.56 -27.34 4.89
C THR A 297 3.98 -26.78 4.99
N LEU A 298 4.23 -25.89 5.95
CA LEU A 298 5.58 -25.33 6.16
C LEU A 298 6.57 -26.40 6.64
N PHE A 299 6.17 -27.26 7.59
CA PHE A 299 7.04 -28.33 8.09
C PHE A 299 7.41 -29.36 7.02
N ALA A 300 6.52 -29.67 6.10
CA ALA A 300 6.81 -30.59 4.99
C ALA A 300 7.93 -30.09 4.06
N ASN A 301 8.21 -28.77 4.06
CA ASN A 301 9.28 -28.15 3.27
C ASN A 301 10.48 -27.71 4.16
N ALA A 302 10.57 -28.17 5.41
CA ALA A 302 11.54 -27.65 6.38
C ALA A 302 13.01 -27.75 5.94
N GLU A 303 13.37 -28.73 5.11
CA GLU A 303 14.73 -28.88 4.56
C GLU A 303 15.20 -27.62 3.81
N TYR A 304 14.30 -27.02 3.03
CA TYR A 304 14.55 -25.81 2.24
C TYR A 304 14.18 -24.57 3.06
N GLY A 305 13.01 -24.61 3.71
CA GLY A 305 12.44 -23.50 4.48
C GLY A 305 13.34 -23.01 5.61
N ARG A 306 14.07 -23.88 6.32
CA ARG A 306 14.95 -23.47 7.42
C ARG A 306 16.09 -22.52 6.99
N LYS A 307 16.41 -22.46 5.68
CA LYS A 307 17.40 -21.54 5.09
C LYS A 307 16.80 -20.18 4.68
N ASP A 308 15.50 -19.99 4.84
CA ASP A 308 14.76 -18.80 4.44
C ASP A 308 14.19 -18.08 5.68
N PRO A 309 14.61 -16.84 6.00
CA PRO A 309 14.11 -16.11 7.17
C PRO A 309 12.60 -15.81 7.10
N ASN A 310 12.02 -15.75 5.89
CA ASN A 310 10.59 -15.51 5.75
C ASN A 310 9.78 -16.77 6.07
N TRP A 311 10.31 -17.96 5.78
CA TRP A 311 9.68 -19.22 6.20
C TRP A 311 9.59 -19.30 7.73
N TRP A 312 10.64 -18.89 8.46
CA TRP A 312 10.59 -18.80 9.93
C TRP A 312 9.54 -17.81 10.42
N SER A 313 9.41 -16.65 9.77
CA SER A 313 8.40 -15.64 10.11
C SER A 313 6.96 -16.15 9.87
N GLU A 314 6.72 -16.84 8.75
CA GLU A 314 5.41 -17.46 8.48
C GLU A 314 5.15 -18.62 9.45
N LEU A 315 6.17 -19.43 9.78
CA LEU A 315 6.04 -20.53 10.74
C LEU A 315 5.65 -20.02 12.14
N LEU A 316 6.30 -18.96 12.63
CA LEU A 316 5.93 -18.31 13.89
C LEU A 316 4.49 -17.78 13.83
N THR A 317 4.12 -17.10 12.76
CA THR A 317 2.75 -16.58 12.58
C THR A 317 1.70 -17.69 12.70
N TYR A 318 1.89 -18.80 12.00
CA TYR A 318 0.92 -19.91 12.04
C TYR A 318 1.03 -20.76 13.30
N ALA A 319 2.17 -20.78 13.99
CA ALA A 319 2.31 -21.41 15.30
C ALA A 319 1.44 -20.67 16.32
N GLN A 320 1.44 -19.33 16.27
CA GLN A 320 0.55 -18.52 17.10
C GLN A 320 -0.93 -18.77 16.77
N TYR A 321 -1.31 -18.72 15.50
CA TYR A 321 -2.73 -18.90 15.10
C TYR A 321 -3.23 -20.33 15.31
N GLY A 322 -2.36 -21.33 15.14
CA GLY A 322 -2.63 -22.75 15.41
C GLY A 322 -2.61 -23.12 16.89
N GLN A 323 -2.47 -22.13 17.80
CA GLN A 323 -2.42 -22.31 19.25
C GLN A 323 -1.30 -23.23 19.75
N ALA A 324 -0.10 -23.08 19.21
CA ALA A 324 1.09 -23.67 19.82
C ALA A 324 1.18 -23.25 21.30
N SER A 325 1.65 -24.15 22.16
CA SER A 325 1.85 -23.82 23.57
C SER A 325 2.85 -22.66 23.70
N ARG A 326 2.74 -21.88 24.80
CA ARG A 326 3.70 -20.78 25.05
C ARG A 326 5.15 -21.27 25.06
N GLN A 327 5.39 -22.48 25.58
CA GLN A 327 6.71 -23.08 25.64
C GLN A 327 7.21 -23.45 24.24
N ASP A 328 6.39 -24.09 23.42
CA ASP A 328 6.77 -24.48 22.06
C ASP A 328 6.99 -23.26 21.17
N TYR A 329 6.13 -22.24 21.29
CA TYR A 329 6.29 -20.98 20.58
C TYR A 329 7.57 -20.26 21.01
N ALA A 330 7.86 -20.18 22.31
CA ALA A 330 9.08 -19.55 22.80
C ALA A 330 10.34 -20.27 22.30
N LYS A 331 10.34 -21.61 22.28
CA LYS A 331 11.43 -22.40 21.70
C LYS A 331 11.59 -22.10 20.21
N LEU A 332 10.50 -22.12 19.45
CA LEU A 332 10.52 -21.84 18.02
C LEU A 332 11.02 -20.42 17.72
N ALA A 333 10.64 -19.44 18.53
CA ALA A 333 11.11 -18.07 18.42
C ALA A 333 12.62 -17.95 18.64
N GLN A 334 13.17 -18.66 19.63
CA GLN A 334 14.61 -18.70 19.87
C GLN A 334 15.37 -19.45 18.76
N ASP A 335 14.82 -20.53 18.22
CA ASP A 335 15.40 -21.23 17.07
C ASP A 335 15.47 -20.31 15.83
N ALA A 336 14.42 -19.52 15.57
CA ALA A 336 14.39 -18.54 14.48
C ALA A 336 15.42 -17.41 14.68
N ILE A 337 15.52 -16.88 15.91
CA ILE A 337 16.55 -15.88 16.27
C ILE A 337 17.95 -16.45 16.11
N ALA A 338 18.19 -17.70 16.52
CA ALA A 338 19.49 -18.34 16.38
C ALA A 338 19.87 -18.57 14.91
N ALA A 339 18.90 -18.92 14.05
CA ALA A 339 19.12 -19.10 12.63
C ALA A 339 19.43 -17.79 11.90
N PHE A 340 18.75 -16.69 12.28
CA PHE A 340 18.86 -15.40 11.60
C PHE A 340 18.88 -14.22 12.59
N PRO A 341 19.96 -14.08 13.39
CA PRO A 341 20.00 -13.14 14.52
C PRO A 341 19.91 -11.67 14.12
N LYS A 342 20.17 -11.37 12.84
CA LYS A 342 20.18 -10.00 12.27
C LYS A 342 18.99 -9.73 11.35
N ASN A 343 18.00 -10.63 11.26
CA ASN A 343 16.83 -10.42 10.41
C ASN A 343 15.70 -9.78 11.22
N HIS A 344 15.37 -8.52 10.92
CA HIS A 344 14.38 -7.76 11.69
C HIS A 344 12.94 -8.29 11.55
N ASP A 345 12.56 -8.94 10.45
CA ASP A 345 11.20 -9.45 10.26
C ASP A 345 10.84 -10.59 11.22
N ILE A 346 11.84 -11.37 11.64
CA ILE A 346 11.67 -12.38 12.69
C ILE A 346 11.34 -11.70 14.03
N TYR A 347 12.10 -10.69 14.42
CA TYR A 347 11.82 -9.94 15.65
C TYR A 347 10.48 -9.21 15.59
N PHE A 348 10.10 -8.67 14.43
CA PHE A 348 8.78 -8.06 14.24
C PHE A 348 7.67 -9.08 14.49
N THR A 349 7.78 -10.26 13.87
CA THR A 349 6.80 -11.34 14.05
C THR A 349 6.69 -11.77 15.51
N ILE A 350 7.83 -11.94 16.20
CA ILE A 350 7.83 -12.29 17.62
C ILE A 350 7.22 -11.14 18.45
N SER A 351 7.57 -9.89 18.19
CA SER A 351 7.01 -8.75 18.92
C SER A 351 5.49 -8.64 18.81
N GLN A 352 4.91 -8.97 17.64
CA GLN A 352 3.46 -9.02 17.44
C GLN A 352 2.81 -10.12 18.27
N SER A 353 3.45 -11.29 18.39
CA SER A 353 2.93 -12.38 19.22
C SER A 353 2.96 -12.09 20.72
N LEU A 354 3.83 -11.17 21.15
CA LEU A 354 3.99 -10.77 22.55
C LEU A 354 3.06 -9.62 22.95
N LEU A 355 2.20 -9.12 22.06
CA LEU A 355 1.22 -8.10 22.43
C LEU A 355 0.22 -8.63 23.49
N PRO A 356 -0.29 -7.77 24.39
CA PRO A 356 -1.20 -8.18 25.46
C PRO A 356 -2.48 -8.88 24.97
N GLN A 357 -3.01 -8.46 23.80
CA GLN A 357 -4.21 -9.08 23.21
C GLN A 357 -4.01 -10.56 22.81
N TRP A 358 -2.77 -11.02 22.75
CA TRP A 358 -2.39 -12.42 22.49
C TRP A 358 -1.89 -13.14 23.74
N GLY A 359 -2.07 -12.55 24.92
CA GLY A 359 -1.62 -13.10 26.20
C GLY A 359 -0.13 -12.89 26.50
N GLY A 360 0.55 -12.03 25.73
CA GLY A 360 1.90 -11.57 26.03
C GLY A 360 1.94 -10.40 27.02
N SER A 361 3.06 -9.67 27.07
CA SER A 361 3.22 -8.52 27.95
C SER A 361 4.23 -7.50 27.40
N TYR A 362 4.09 -6.23 27.79
CA TYR A 362 5.06 -5.19 27.45
C TYR A 362 6.46 -5.50 27.98
N LYS A 363 6.57 -6.16 29.13
CA LYS A 363 7.85 -6.66 29.69
C LYS A 363 8.53 -7.64 28.73
N ALA A 364 7.78 -8.59 28.18
CA ALA A 364 8.32 -9.56 27.21
C ALA A 364 8.78 -8.87 25.91
N ILE A 365 8.06 -7.83 25.47
CA ILE A 365 8.49 -7.00 24.31
C ILE A 365 9.79 -6.26 24.63
N ALA A 366 9.93 -5.70 25.82
CA ALA A 366 11.15 -5.03 26.26
C ALA A 366 12.34 -6.00 26.34
N ASP A 367 12.12 -7.22 26.85
CA ASP A 367 13.14 -8.28 26.92
C ASP A 367 13.58 -8.70 25.50
N LEU A 368 12.65 -8.86 24.56
CA LEU A 368 12.95 -9.12 23.15
C LEU A 368 13.76 -7.98 22.52
N ALA A 369 13.38 -6.73 22.78
CA ALA A 369 14.08 -5.56 22.26
C ALA A 369 15.52 -5.45 22.82
N ALA A 370 15.73 -5.80 24.09
CA ALA A 370 17.06 -5.89 24.69
C ALA A 370 17.91 -7.01 24.04
N GLN A 371 17.33 -8.20 23.85
CA GLN A 371 17.98 -9.30 23.15
C GLN A 371 18.37 -8.92 21.70
N ALA A 372 17.47 -8.24 20.98
CA ALA A 372 17.73 -7.79 19.62
C ALA A 372 18.90 -6.79 19.55
N VAL A 373 18.99 -5.86 20.51
CA VAL A 373 20.10 -4.90 20.59
C VAL A 373 21.42 -5.62 20.82
N GLU A 374 21.47 -6.60 21.72
CA GLU A 374 22.69 -7.37 22.00
C GLU A 374 23.12 -8.20 20.78
N ASN A 375 22.17 -8.93 20.17
CA ASN A 375 22.43 -9.75 18.98
C ASN A 375 22.92 -8.92 17.77
N THR A 376 22.56 -7.64 17.73
CA THR A 376 22.88 -6.74 16.61
C THR A 376 23.85 -5.62 16.99
N LYS A 377 24.51 -5.71 18.16
CA LYS A 377 25.35 -4.65 18.73
C LYS A 377 26.42 -4.11 17.80
N ALA A 378 26.99 -4.99 16.97
CA ALA A 378 28.08 -4.67 16.06
C ALA A 378 27.65 -3.79 14.88
N GLU A 379 26.36 -3.78 14.53
CA GLU A 379 25.89 -3.16 13.30
C GLU A 379 24.69 -2.25 13.52
N GLN A 380 23.62 -2.75 14.14
CA GLN A 380 22.32 -2.07 14.10
C GLN A 380 21.80 -1.67 15.48
N ALA A 381 22.13 -2.40 16.56
CA ALA A 381 21.84 -2.05 17.95
C ALA A 381 20.49 -1.29 18.16
N GLN A 382 20.54 0.03 18.39
CA GLN A 382 19.35 0.85 18.64
C GLN A 382 18.41 0.97 17.42
N THR A 383 18.90 0.80 16.18
CA THR A 383 18.03 0.71 14.99
C THR A 383 17.03 -0.45 15.12
N PHE A 384 17.44 -1.60 15.68
CA PHE A 384 16.52 -2.70 15.97
C PHE A 384 15.51 -2.32 17.06
N TYR A 385 15.97 -1.66 18.13
CA TYR A 385 15.09 -1.17 19.20
C TYR A 385 13.99 -0.26 18.64
N ALA A 386 14.36 0.74 17.84
CA ALA A 386 13.41 1.65 17.20
C ALA A 386 12.45 0.92 16.25
N ARG A 387 12.97 0.02 15.40
CA ARG A 387 12.15 -0.74 14.45
C ARG A 387 11.16 -1.70 15.14
N ILE A 388 11.52 -2.31 16.26
CA ILE A 388 10.60 -3.16 17.05
C ILE A 388 9.47 -2.32 17.61
N TYR A 389 9.76 -1.20 18.28
CA TYR A 389 8.70 -0.34 18.82
C TYR A 389 7.87 0.35 17.74
N TRP A 390 8.47 0.64 16.59
CA TRP A 390 7.73 1.03 15.40
C TRP A 390 6.75 -0.09 15.00
N ASN A 391 7.18 -1.35 14.89
CA ASN A 391 6.29 -2.46 14.57
C ASN A 391 5.16 -2.66 15.61
N VAL A 392 5.50 -2.59 16.90
CA VAL A 392 4.56 -2.72 18.02
C VAL A 392 3.52 -1.60 18.00
N TYR A 393 3.91 -0.36 17.71
CA TYR A 393 2.99 0.76 17.55
C TYR A 393 1.90 0.44 16.51
N TYR A 394 2.29 -0.07 15.34
CA TYR A 394 1.32 -0.43 14.30
C TYR A 394 0.48 -1.67 14.67
N GLY A 395 1.06 -2.63 15.39
CA GLY A 395 0.36 -3.84 15.85
C GLY A 395 -0.79 -3.59 16.82
N LEU A 396 -0.72 -2.50 17.57
CA LEU A 396 -1.72 -2.08 18.56
C LEU A 396 -2.81 -1.16 17.99
N ASN A 397 -2.81 -0.89 16.67
CA ASN A 397 -3.77 -0.01 16.01
C ASN A 397 -3.89 1.35 16.75
N HIS A 398 -5.11 1.80 17.04
CA HIS A 398 -5.38 3.06 17.75
C HIS A 398 -4.82 3.12 19.20
N GLN A 399 -4.38 1.99 19.77
CA GLN A 399 -3.76 1.92 21.09
C GLN A 399 -2.23 2.02 21.05
N GLY A 400 -1.63 2.14 19.86
CA GLY A 400 -0.17 2.15 19.68
C GLY A 400 0.55 3.20 20.51
N ALA A 401 -0.01 4.40 20.69
CA ALA A 401 0.62 5.45 21.50
C ALA A 401 0.81 5.04 22.98
N ALA A 402 -0.05 4.16 23.51
CA ALA A 402 0.00 3.74 24.91
C ALA A 402 1.27 2.94 25.26
N VAL A 403 1.97 2.36 24.28
CA VAL A 403 3.23 1.65 24.56
C VAL A 403 4.36 2.62 24.94
N PHE A 404 4.32 3.86 24.46
CA PHE A 404 5.38 4.86 24.69
C PHE A 404 5.29 5.53 26.06
N THR A 405 4.21 5.30 26.82
CA THR A 405 4.06 5.78 28.21
C THR A 405 4.51 4.74 29.23
N ARG A 406 4.95 3.56 28.79
CA ARG A 406 5.40 2.48 29.66
C ARG A 406 6.81 2.76 30.18
N PRO A 407 7.11 2.46 31.46
CA PRO A 407 8.43 2.72 32.05
C PRO A 407 9.56 1.92 31.39
N ASP A 408 9.23 0.77 30.78
CA ASP A 408 10.20 -0.11 30.11
C ASP A 408 10.54 0.34 28.67
N VAL A 409 9.91 1.42 28.19
CA VAL A 409 10.06 1.94 26.83
C VAL A 409 10.78 3.28 26.86
N ASP A 410 11.99 3.29 26.29
CA ASP A 410 12.88 4.44 26.33
C ASP A 410 12.82 5.21 25.01
N TRP A 411 12.08 6.33 25.00
CA TRP A 411 11.99 7.21 23.82
C TRP A 411 13.35 7.74 23.36
N PRO A 412 14.25 8.27 24.21
CA PRO A 412 15.61 8.63 23.80
C PRO A 412 16.34 7.53 23.01
N ARG A 413 16.21 6.25 23.39
CA ARG A 413 16.78 5.12 22.65
C ARG A 413 16.08 4.88 21.31
N ILE A 414 14.74 4.95 21.27
CA ILE A 414 13.97 4.85 20.01
C ILE A 414 14.38 5.97 19.05
N ARG A 415 14.49 7.19 19.55
CA ARG A 415 14.94 8.37 18.79
C ARG A 415 16.33 8.15 18.21
N ALA A 416 17.30 7.72 19.04
CA ALA A 416 18.65 7.41 18.57
C ALA A 416 18.66 6.30 17.48
N GLY A 417 17.82 5.28 17.63
CA GLY A 417 17.66 4.24 16.63
C GLY A 417 17.04 4.75 15.33
N PHE A 418 16.07 5.66 15.39
CA PHE A 418 15.52 6.30 14.20
C PHE A 418 16.55 7.20 13.51
N GLU A 419 17.36 7.96 14.24
CA GLU A 419 18.43 8.78 13.66
C GLU A 419 19.49 7.92 12.95
N ASP A 420 19.88 6.79 13.54
CA ASP A 420 20.78 5.82 12.88
C ASP A 420 20.11 5.19 11.64
N LEU A 421 18.83 4.82 11.74
CA LEU A 421 18.05 4.27 10.65
C LEU A 421 18.00 5.23 9.44
N VAL A 422 17.57 6.47 9.64
CA VAL A 422 17.44 7.45 8.54
C VAL A 422 18.79 7.90 8.00
N LYS A 423 19.88 7.79 8.78
CA LYS A 423 21.25 8.01 8.29
C LYS A 423 21.68 6.91 7.33
N ARG A 424 21.37 5.65 7.64
CA ARG A 424 21.71 4.49 6.77
C ARG A 424 20.79 4.36 5.57
N TYR A 425 19.52 4.67 5.78
CA TYR A 425 18.44 4.51 4.83
C TYR A 425 17.64 5.83 4.75
N PRO A 426 18.15 6.84 4.03
CA PRO A 426 17.60 8.19 3.95
C PRO A 426 16.35 8.25 3.06
N ASP A 427 15.40 7.36 3.33
CA ASP A 427 14.13 7.26 2.62
C ASP A 427 13.02 8.05 3.32
N ASN A 428 12.16 8.68 2.53
CA ASN A 428 11.11 9.54 3.04
C ASN A 428 10.05 8.78 3.85
N TYR A 429 9.82 7.49 3.60
CA TYR A 429 8.93 6.68 4.43
C TYR A 429 9.48 6.54 5.86
N ASN A 430 10.79 6.36 6.02
CA ASN A 430 11.44 6.32 7.34
C ASN A 430 11.31 7.66 8.07
N LEU A 431 11.60 8.77 7.37
CA LEU A 431 11.48 10.11 7.96
C LEU A 431 10.04 10.44 8.38
N ASN A 432 9.06 10.19 7.51
CA ASN A 432 7.65 10.44 7.80
C ASN A 432 7.15 9.57 8.97
N SER A 433 7.56 8.29 9.02
CA SER A 433 7.19 7.40 10.13
C SER A 433 7.83 7.81 11.45
N TYR A 434 9.09 8.25 11.41
CA TYR A 434 9.78 8.80 12.58
C TYR A 434 9.09 10.07 13.09
N ALA A 435 8.74 11.02 12.22
CA ALA A 435 8.00 12.22 12.60
C ALA A 435 6.63 11.89 13.20
N ARG A 436 5.93 10.90 12.63
CA ARG A 436 4.65 10.43 13.17
C ARG A 436 4.79 9.86 14.58
N LEU A 437 5.76 8.98 14.82
CA LEU A 437 6.00 8.42 16.15
C LEU A 437 6.40 9.50 17.16
N ALA A 438 7.28 10.43 16.77
CA ALA A 438 7.67 11.56 17.62
C ALA A 438 6.47 12.42 18.03
N CYS A 439 5.55 12.68 17.09
CA CYS A 439 4.36 13.49 17.33
C CYS A 439 3.29 12.76 18.15
N VAL A 440 2.84 11.61 17.66
CA VAL A 440 1.62 10.95 18.12
C VAL A 440 1.89 10.07 19.34
N ALA A 441 3.06 9.43 19.38
CA ALA A 441 3.35 8.43 20.41
C ALA A 441 4.21 9.03 21.53
N ALA A 442 5.32 9.68 21.19
CA ALA A 442 6.24 10.23 22.18
C ALA A 442 5.90 11.64 22.67
N GLN A 443 5.04 12.35 21.93
CA GLN A 443 4.74 13.77 22.16
C GLN A 443 6.00 14.65 22.28
N ASP A 444 7.06 14.30 21.54
CA ASP A 444 8.33 15.03 21.49
C ASP A 444 8.24 16.15 20.46
N LYS A 445 7.86 17.34 20.94
CA LYS A 445 7.62 18.52 20.10
C LYS A 445 8.85 18.95 19.32
N LYS A 446 10.02 18.91 19.95
CA LYS A 446 11.29 19.33 19.36
C LYS A 446 11.68 18.40 18.21
N THR A 447 11.73 17.09 18.48
CA THR A 447 12.07 16.09 17.46
C THR A 447 11.06 16.12 16.32
N THR A 448 9.77 16.29 16.62
CA THR A 448 8.73 16.41 15.58
C THR A 448 9.01 17.59 14.64
N ALA A 449 9.32 18.77 15.18
CA ALA A 449 9.63 19.95 14.36
C ALA A 449 10.88 19.74 13.48
N GLU A 450 11.95 19.20 14.07
CA GLU A 450 13.22 18.95 13.38
C GLU A 450 13.07 17.94 12.23
N VAL A 451 12.35 16.83 12.47
CA VAL A 451 12.14 15.81 11.44
C VAL A 451 11.18 16.29 10.36
N LEU A 452 10.11 17.02 10.71
CA LEU A 452 9.21 17.63 9.72
C LEU A 452 9.92 18.66 8.83
N GLN A 453 10.90 19.39 9.37
CA GLN A 453 11.75 20.28 8.57
C GLN A 453 12.59 19.49 7.56
N ARG A 454 13.16 18.35 7.97
CA ARG A 454 13.92 17.45 7.08
C ARG A 454 13.05 16.83 5.97
N ILE A 455 11.79 16.53 6.27
CA ILE A 455 10.82 16.00 5.28
C ILE A 455 10.49 17.06 4.22
N GLY A 456 10.36 18.33 4.61
CA GLY A 456 10.06 19.42 3.67
C GLY A 456 8.76 19.18 2.89
N GLN A 457 8.88 19.01 1.57
CA GLN A 457 7.75 18.74 0.66
C GLN A 457 7.53 17.25 0.36
N ASP A 458 8.43 16.38 0.84
CA ASP A 458 8.44 14.96 0.54
C ASP A 458 7.60 14.16 1.54
N VAL A 459 6.36 14.61 1.72
CA VAL A 459 5.38 13.94 2.58
C VAL A 459 4.95 12.64 1.90
N VAL A 460 5.06 11.52 2.62
CA VAL A 460 4.63 10.19 2.17
C VAL A 460 3.30 9.87 2.83
N PRO A 461 2.16 9.98 2.12
CA PRO A 461 0.83 9.82 2.71
C PRO A 461 0.63 8.48 3.43
N GLU A 462 1.23 7.41 2.91
CA GLU A 462 1.12 6.03 3.43
C GLU A 462 1.76 5.85 4.81
N ALA A 463 2.61 6.78 5.25
CA ALA A 463 3.22 6.74 6.58
C ALA A 463 2.30 7.33 7.68
N TRP A 464 1.22 8.02 7.30
CA TRP A 464 0.32 8.74 8.20
C TRP A 464 -1.09 8.14 8.22
N GLU A 465 -1.83 8.34 9.32
CA GLU A 465 -3.26 8.03 9.41
C GLU A 465 -4.10 9.12 8.73
N GLY A 466 -3.83 9.30 7.43
CA GLY A 466 -4.43 10.33 6.60
C GLY A 466 -3.82 11.73 6.74
N ARG A 467 -4.22 12.62 5.84
CA ARG A 467 -3.70 13.99 5.75
C ARG A 467 -3.88 14.80 7.04
N ASN A 468 -4.97 14.56 7.75
CA ASN A 468 -5.31 15.33 8.96
C ASN A 468 -4.29 15.08 10.09
N GLU A 469 -3.77 13.87 10.23
CA GLU A 469 -2.75 13.57 11.26
C GLU A 469 -1.46 14.36 11.00
N TYR A 470 -0.96 14.35 9.76
CA TYR A 470 0.20 15.13 9.37
C TYR A 470 0.01 16.63 9.65
N VAL A 471 -1.14 17.20 9.25
CA VAL A 471 -1.43 18.63 9.45
C VAL A 471 -1.49 18.99 10.93
N ARG A 472 -2.14 18.15 11.77
CA ARG A 472 -2.16 18.36 13.23
C ARG A 472 -0.75 18.35 13.82
N CYS A 473 0.06 17.34 13.46
CA CYS A 473 1.44 17.22 13.95
C CYS A 473 2.31 18.40 13.56
N LYS A 474 2.15 18.90 12.33
CA LYS A 474 2.84 20.08 11.83
C LYS A 474 2.42 21.36 12.58
N SER A 475 1.11 21.58 12.77
CA SER A 475 0.63 22.77 13.49
C SER A 475 1.07 22.77 14.96
N TRP A 476 0.94 21.60 15.62
CA TRP A 476 1.32 21.41 17.01
C TRP A 476 2.83 21.65 17.23
N SER A 477 3.69 21.10 16.37
CA SER A 477 5.15 21.24 16.52
C SER A 477 5.64 22.67 16.32
N GLN A 478 4.96 23.44 15.47
CA GLN A 478 5.26 24.85 15.19
C GLN A 478 4.71 25.83 16.24
N GLY A 479 3.95 25.35 17.24
CA GLY A 479 3.33 26.22 18.25
C GLY A 479 2.08 26.96 17.77
N ASN A 480 1.53 26.58 16.62
CA ASN A 480 0.32 27.16 16.03
C ASN A 480 -0.95 26.40 16.47
N ALA A 481 -0.97 25.86 17.69
CA ALA A 481 -2.13 25.11 18.17
C ALA A 481 -3.22 26.07 18.66
N SER A 482 -4.30 26.19 17.88
CA SER A 482 -5.65 26.52 18.37
C SER A 482 -6.33 25.28 18.92
#